data_AF-A0AAF1BT33-F1
#
_entry.id   AF-A0AAF1BT33-F1
#
_cell.length_a   1.000
_cell.length_b   1.000
_cell.length_c   1.000
_cell.angle_alpha   90.00
_cell.angle_beta   90.00
_cell.angle_gamma   90.00
#
_symmetry.space_group_name_H-M   'P 1'
#
loop_
_entity.id
_entity.type
_entity.pdbx_description
1 polymer ?
#
loop_
_entity_poly.entity_id
_entity_poly.type
_entity_poly.pdbx_seq_one_letter_code
_entity_poly.pdbx_strand_id
1 'polypeptide(L)'
;MLEQIADFMNAGNQKVPEKPRKDPFSYECWHILNRVLEEYHETRYAKTTAEALDGFLDIAYVAFTGALHVAGLKATEEAWKLINRANTSKIDGTYGPTVTDPLTGKILKPEGFKHPNIQEVIDNAS
;
A
#
# COMPACT_ATOMS: atom_id res chain seq x y z
N MET A 1 -2.38 -12.73 -1.76
CA MET A 1 -2.01 -11.62 -2.69
C MET A 1 -0.58 -11.16 -2.44
N LEU A 2 -0.22 -10.63 -1.26
CA LEU A 2 1.18 -10.21 -0.98
C LEU A 2 2.20 -11.34 -1.15
N GLU A 3 1.87 -12.55 -0.70
CA GLU A 3 2.69 -13.76 -0.94
C GLU A 3 2.93 -14.01 -2.44
N GLN A 4 1.87 -13.93 -3.27
CA GLN A 4 1.99 -14.13 -4.72
C GLN A 4 2.91 -13.09 -5.38
N ILE A 5 2.85 -11.84 -4.93
CA ILE A 5 3.73 -10.77 -5.41
C ILE A 5 5.16 -11.04 -4.94
N ALA A 6 5.36 -11.46 -3.69
CA ALA A 6 6.68 -11.81 -3.16
C ALA A 6 7.30 -13.00 -3.90
N ASP A 7 6.51 -14.03 -4.22
CA ASP A 7 6.94 -15.18 -5.02
C ASP A 7 7.35 -14.76 -6.43
N PHE A 8 6.54 -13.92 -7.08
CA PHE A 8 6.88 -13.35 -8.40
C PHE A 8 8.17 -12.53 -8.35
N MET A 9 8.31 -11.66 -7.35
CA MET A 9 9.52 -10.86 -7.14
C MET A 9 10.75 -11.74 -7.00
N ASN A 10 10.71 -12.76 -6.13
CA ASN A 10 11.82 -13.67 -5.93
C ASN A 10 12.13 -14.50 -7.19
N ALA A 11 11.12 -15.00 -7.90
CA ALA A 11 11.29 -15.69 -9.18
C ALA A 11 11.91 -14.79 -10.26
N GLY A 12 11.61 -13.48 -10.23
CA GLY A 12 12.15 -12.46 -11.11
C GLY A 12 13.48 -11.83 -10.63
N ASN A 13 14.17 -12.43 -9.65
CA ASN A 13 15.40 -11.89 -9.04
C ASN A 13 15.28 -10.49 -8.39
N GLN A 14 14.06 -10.04 -8.10
CA GLN A 14 13.78 -8.84 -7.30
C GLN A 14 13.70 -9.22 -5.83
N LYS A 15 14.83 -9.45 -5.18
CA LYS A 15 14.87 -10.03 -3.82
C LYS A 15 14.01 -9.25 -2.81
N VAL A 16 13.04 -9.93 -2.21
CA VAL A 16 12.29 -9.45 -1.04
C VAL A 16 13.19 -9.59 0.20
N PRO A 17 13.44 -8.52 0.97
CA PRO A 17 14.31 -8.62 2.12
C PRO A 17 13.61 -9.33 3.30
N GLU A 18 14.38 -10.04 4.12
CA GLU A 18 13.86 -10.69 5.33
C GLU A 18 13.58 -9.70 6.46
N LYS A 19 14.25 -8.55 6.42
CA LYS A 19 14.15 -7.45 7.39
C LYS A 19 13.95 -6.12 6.64
N PRO A 20 13.29 -5.11 7.23
CA PRO A 20 13.18 -3.80 6.62
C PRO A 20 14.53 -3.21 6.24
N ARG A 21 14.60 -2.56 5.08
CA ARG A 21 15.80 -1.87 4.61
C ARG A 21 16.06 -0.64 5.48
N LYS A 22 17.33 -0.42 5.85
CA LYS A 22 17.77 0.78 6.58
C LYS A 22 17.77 2.04 5.70
N ASP A 23 18.05 1.86 4.41
CA ASP A 23 17.94 2.91 3.39
C ASP A 23 16.82 2.52 2.41
N PRO A 24 15.61 3.05 2.61
CA PRO A 24 14.45 2.68 1.80
C PRO A 24 14.39 3.41 0.46
N PHE A 25 15.25 4.41 0.20
CA PHE A 25 15.21 5.24 -1.02
C PHE A 25 16.38 4.96 -1.95
N SER A 26 16.66 3.68 -2.18
CA SER A 26 17.65 3.25 -3.17
C SER A 26 17.19 3.55 -4.60
N TYR A 27 18.12 3.43 -5.57
CA TYR A 27 17.82 3.57 -6.99
C TYR A 27 16.66 2.67 -7.44
N GLU A 28 16.62 1.44 -6.94
CA GLU A 28 15.57 0.46 -7.21
C GLU A 28 14.22 0.92 -6.66
N CYS A 29 14.18 1.51 -5.47
CA CYS A 29 12.94 2.06 -4.91
C CYS A 29 12.40 3.22 -5.76
N TRP A 30 13.28 4.11 -6.23
CA TRP A 30 12.87 5.19 -7.14
C TRP A 30 12.35 4.66 -8.47
N HIS A 31 12.98 3.62 -9.01
CA HIS A 31 12.51 2.95 -10.22
C HIS A 31 11.11 2.35 -10.02
N ILE A 32 10.84 1.70 -8.88
CA ILE A 32 9.50 1.18 -8.55
C ILE A 32 8.47 2.31 -8.43
N LEU A 33 8.82 3.43 -7.78
CA LEU A 33 7.92 4.58 -7.68
C LEU A 33 7.62 5.21 -9.04
N ASN A 34 8.60 5.28 -9.94
CA ASN A 34 8.38 5.76 -11.30
C ASN A 34 7.41 4.84 -12.06
N ARG A 35 7.51 3.51 -11.88
CA ARG A 35 6.54 2.58 -12.45
C ARG A 35 5.13 2.82 -11.93
N VAL A 36 4.94 3.15 -10.65
CA VAL A 36 3.60 3.54 -10.13
C VAL A 36 3.05 4.76 -10.88
N LEU A 37 3.90 5.74 -11.19
CA LEU A 37 3.51 6.91 -11.98
C LEU A 37 3.17 6.54 -13.42
N GLU A 38 3.93 5.66 -14.05
CA GLU A 38 3.66 5.12 -15.39
C GLU A 38 2.27 4.45 -15.43
N GLU A 39 1.99 3.50 -14.53
CA GLU A 39 0.70 2.81 -14.48
C GLU A 39 -0.47 3.79 -14.22
N TYR A 40 -0.24 4.81 -13.38
CA TYR A 40 -1.22 5.87 -13.18
C TYR A 40 -1.53 6.64 -14.48
N HIS A 41 -0.49 6.98 -15.25
CA HIS A 41 -0.66 7.68 -16.52
C HIS A 41 -1.44 6.82 -17.52
N GLU A 42 -1.13 5.53 -17.64
CA GLU A 42 -1.87 4.61 -18.52
C GLU A 42 -3.34 4.47 -18.10
N THR A 43 -3.58 4.21 -16.80
CA THR A 43 -4.92 4.08 -16.21
C THR A 43 -5.78 5.31 -16.46
N ARG A 44 -5.19 6.51 -16.39
CA ARG A 44 -5.91 7.78 -16.62
C ARG A 44 -6.50 7.89 -18.03
N TYR A 45 -5.94 7.19 -19.01
CA TYR A 45 -6.40 7.21 -20.40
C TYR A 45 -7.20 5.96 -20.80
N ALA A 46 -7.57 5.11 -19.85
CA ALA A 46 -8.42 3.95 -20.07
C ALA A 46 -9.78 4.35 -20.70
N LYS A 47 -10.23 3.58 -21.68
CA LYS A 47 -11.46 3.81 -22.45
C LYS A 47 -12.55 2.81 -22.12
N THR A 48 -12.19 1.70 -21.48
CA THR A 48 -13.12 0.65 -21.09
C THR A 48 -13.01 0.31 -19.61
N THR A 49 -14.06 -0.31 -19.05
CA THR A 49 -14.02 -0.83 -17.66
C THR A 49 -12.94 -1.88 -17.47
N ALA A 50 -12.66 -2.70 -18.50
CA ALA A 50 -11.61 -3.70 -18.44
C ALA A 50 -10.22 -3.06 -18.31
N GLU A 51 -9.90 -2.09 -19.16
CA GLU A 51 -8.64 -1.33 -19.10
C GLU A 51 -8.50 -0.56 -17.79
N ALA A 52 -9.59 0.04 -17.28
CA ALA A 52 -9.54 0.75 -16.01
C ALA A 52 -9.28 -0.20 -14.82
N LEU A 53 -9.93 -1.37 -14.80
CA LEU A 53 -9.71 -2.38 -13.76
C LEU A 53 -8.27 -2.90 -13.80
N ASP A 54 -7.76 -3.21 -14.99
CA ASP A 54 -6.38 -3.66 -15.22
C ASP A 54 -5.39 -2.64 -14.65
N GLY A 55 -5.50 -1.37 -15.07
CA GLY A 55 -4.63 -0.31 -14.59
C GLY A 55 -4.69 -0.07 -13.08
N PHE A 56 -5.88 -0.15 -12.44
CA PHE A 56 -5.96 -0.07 -10.98
C PHE A 56 -5.26 -1.25 -10.28
N LEU A 57 -5.35 -2.45 -10.86
CA LEU A 57 -4.68 -3.63 -10.34
C LEU A 57 -3.17 -3.57 -10.55
N ASP A 58 -2.70 -3.03 -11.68
CA ASP A 58 -1.26 -2.82 -11.95
C ASP A 58 -0.66 -1.78 -11.00
N ILE A 59 -1.35 -0.65 -10.78
CA ILE A 59 -0.95 0.32 -9.75
C ILE A 59 -0.83 -0.37 -8.39
N ALA A 60 -1.81 -1.18 -8.00
CA ALA A 60 -1.77 -1.91 -6.73
C ALA A 60 -0.60 -2.90 -6.70
N TYR A 61 -0.36 -3.63 -7.78
CA TYR A 61 0.72 -4.60 -7.89
C TYR A 61 2.10 -3.95 -7.72
N VAL A 62 2.34 -2.83 -8.42
CA VAL A 62 3.61 -2.09 -8.33
C VAL A 62 3.75 -1.43 -6.95
N ALA A 63 2.68 -0.88 -6.38
CA ALA A 63 2.70 -0.30 -5.03
C ALA A 63 3.04 -1.35 -3.96
N PHE A 64 2.47 -2.55 -4.05
CA PHE A 64 2.80 -3.66 -3.15
C PHE A 64 4.21 -4.20 -3.40
N THR A 65 4.69 -4.21 -4.64
CA THR A 65 6.10 -4.51 -4.98
C THR A 65 7.03 -3.54 -4.24
N GLY A 66 6.72 -2.25 -4.22
CA GLY A 66 7.48 -1.24 -3.47
C GLY A 66 7.45 -1.47 -1.95
N ALA A 67 6.28 -1.75 -1.39
CA ALA A 67 6.14 -2.04 0.04
C ALA A 67 6.96 -3.28 0.45
N LEU A 68 6.89 -4.35 -0.34
CA LEU A 68 7.66 -5.58 -0.14
C LEU A 68 9.16 -5.33 -0.31
N HIS A 69 9.56 -4.54 -1.30
CA HIS A 69 10.95 -4.17 -1.51
C HIS A 69 11.54 -3.45 -0.29
N VAL A 70 10.78 -2.55 0.33
CA VAL A 70 11.22 -1.74 1.49
C VAL A 70 11.22 -2.57 2.78
N ALA A 71 10.12 -3.26 3.08
CA ALA A 71 9.87 -3.80 4.42
C ALA A 71 9.96 -5.33 4.52
N GLY A 72 9.89 -6.03 3.38
CA GLY A 72 9.77 -7.49 3.37
C GLY A 72 8.35 -7.97 3.68
N LEU A 73 8.05 -9.22 3.35
CA LEU A 73 6.69 -9.78 3.40
C LEU A 73 6.03 -9.61 4.78
N LYS A 74 6.69 -10.08 5.85
CA LYS A 74 6.11 -10.07 7.20
C LYS A 74 5.78 -8.66 7.68
N ALA A 75 6.69 -7.71 7.53
CA ALA A 75 6.46 -6.34 7.98
C ALA A 75 5.40 -5.64 7.12
N THR A 76 5.37 -5.88 5.80
CA THR A 76 4.32 -5.37 4.92
C THR A 76 2.94 -5.90 5.32
N GLU A 77 2.81 -7.18 5.64
CA GLU A 77 1.54 -7.77 6.09
C GLU A 77 1.03 -7.17 7.40
N GLU A 78 1.91 -7.01 8.39
CA GLU A 78 1.55 -6.41 9.68
C GLU A 78 1.17 -4.92 9.52
N ALA A 79 1.93 -4.18 8.70
CA ALA A 79 1.60 -2.79 8.36
C ALA A 79 0.24 -2.69 7.66
N TRP A 80 -0.05 -3.60 6.71
CA TRP A 80 -1.34 -3.65 6.00
C TRP A 80 -2.51 -3.93 6.96
N LYS A 81 -2.35 -4.87 7.90
CA LYS A 81 -3.37 -5.15 8.92
C LYS A 81 -3.65 -3.91 9.78
N LEU A 82 -2.63 -3.18 10.19
CA LEU A 82 -2.77 -1.95 10.98
C LEU A 82 -3.44 -0.82 10.19
N ILE A 83 -3.05 -0.61 8.93
CA ILE A 83 -3.69 0.37 8.04
C ILE A 83 -5.17 0.05 7.86
N ASN A 84 -5.52 -1.22 7.63
CA ASN A 84 -6.91 -1.64 7.51
C ASN A 84 -7.68 -1.40 8.80
N ARG A 85 -7.15 -1.81 9.95
CA ARG A 85 -7.78 -1.57 11.26
C ARG A 85 -8.04 -0.08 11.48
N ALA A 86 -7.05 0.76 11.18
CA ALA A 86 -7.21 2.20 11.29
C ALA A 86 -8.27 2.74 10.32
N ASN A 87 -8.31 2.29 9.06
CA ASN A 87 -9.36 2.70 8.12
C ASN A 87 -10.76 2.23 8.55
N THR A 88 -10.91 0.99 8.99
CA THR A 88 -12.18 0.44 9.50
C THR A 88 -12.67 1.21 10.72
N SER A 89 -11.77 1.62 11.62
CA SER A 89 -12.15 2.39 12.81
C SER A 89 -12.85 3.72 12.50
N LYS A 90 -12.72 4.24 11.28
CA LYS A 90 -13.43 5.45 10.83
C LYS A 90 -14.93 5.23 10.60
N ILE A 91 -15.36 3.97 10.46
CA ILE A 91 -16.73 3.60 10.05
C ILE A 91 -17.39 2.54 10.93
N ASP A 92 -16.67 1.95 11.88
CA ASP A 92 -17.18 0.88 12.75
C ASP A 92 -17.86 1.39 14.03
N GLY A 93 -18.04 2.71 14.15
CA GLY A 93 -18.64 3.36 15.31
C GLY A 93 -17.65 3.69 16.44
N THR A 94 -16.37 3.33 16.34
CA THR A 94 -15.35 3.63 17.37
C THR A 94 -15.28 5.12 17.72
N TYR A 95 -15.46 5.99 16.74
CA TYR A 95 -15.44 7.46 16.92
C TYR A 95 -16.83 8.10 16.72
N GLY A 96 -17.91 7.32 16.83
CA GLY A 96 -19.27 7.78 16.52
C GLY A 96 -19.63 7.65 15.03
N PRO A 97 -20.61 8.44 14.53
CA PRO A 97 -21.08 8.33 13.15
C PRO A 97 -19.98 8.59 12.11
N THR A 98 -20.01 7.83 11.02
CA THR A 98 -19.11 8.02 9.88
C THR A 98 -19.19 9.45 9.33
N VAL A 99 -18.04 10.10 9.19
CA VAL A 99 -17.92 11.42 8.59
C VAL A 99 -17.42 11.28 7.16
N THR A 100 -18.12 11.88 6.20
CA THR A 100 -17.74 11.88 4.78
C THR A 100 -17.66 13.30 4.23
N ASP A 101 -16.76 13.52 3.28
CA ASP A 101 -16.75 14.72 2.45
C ASP A 101 -18.02 14.73 1.57
N PRO A 102 -18.90 15.74 1.70
CA PRO A 102 -20.16 15.78 0.97
C PRO A 102 -19.98 16.00 -0.54
N LEU A 103 -18.84 16.49 -1.00
CA LEU A 103 -18.56 16.71 -2.43
C LEU A 103 -17.98 15.47 -3.10
N THR A 104 -17.17 14.69 -2.38
CA THR A 104 -16.40 13.58 -2.96
C THR A 104 -16.82 12.19 -2.46
N GLY A 105 -17.61 12.13 -1.39
CA GLY A 105 -17.95 10.87 -0.70
C GLY A 105 -16.78 10.26 0.09
N LYS A 106 -15.62 10.93 0.13
CA LYS A 106 -14.43 10.44 0.83
C LYS A 106 -14.69 10.30 2.33
N ILE A 107 -14.39 9.13 2.90
CA ILE A 107 -14.41 8.92 4.36
C ILE A 107 -13.32 9.79 5.00
N LEU A 108 -13.72 10.66 5.91
CA LEU A 108 -12.85 11.58 6.63
C LEU A 108 -12.33 10.94 7.93
N LYS A 109 -11.27 11.53 8.49
CA LYS A 109 -10.78 11.16 9.82
C LYS A 109 -11.68 11.84 10.86
N PRO A 110 -12.32 11.09 11.77
CA PRO A 110 -13.10 11.68 12.85
C PRO A 110 -12.21 12.33 13.92
N GLU A 111 -12.82 13.08 14.84
CA GLU A 111 -12.11 13.63 16.00
C GLU A 111 -11.53 12.51 16.86
N GLY A 112 -10.30 12.69 17.37
CA GLY A 112 -9.60 11.68 18.18
C GLY A 112 -9.05 10.48 17.38
N PHE A 113 -9.14 10.49 16.05
CA PHE A 113 -8.64 9.42 15.18
C PHE A 113 -7.16 9.08 15.45
N LYS A 114 -6.88 7.81 15.75
CA LYS A 114 -5.52 7.31 15.95
C LYS A 114 -4.92 6.78 14.66
N HIS A 115 -3.75 7.31 14.31
CA HIS A 115 -2.97 6.84 13.17
C HIS A 115 -2.36 5.45 13.43
N PRO A 116 -2.25 4.58 12.41
CA PRO A 116 -1.56 3.31 12.56
C PRO A 116 -0.08 3.55 12.87
N ASN A 117 0.46 2.87 13.89
CA ASN A 117 1.86 3.00 14.29
C ASN A 117 2.76 2.12 13.41
N ILE A 118 3.10 2.60 12.21
CA ILE A 118 3.96 1.86 11.27
C ILE A 118 5.39 1.73 11.80
N GLN A 119 5.89 2.71 12.56
CA GLN A 119 7.25 2.66 13.10
C GLN A 119 7.46 1.44 14.00
N GLU A 120 6.49 1.14 14.87
CA GLU A 120 6.54 -0.04 15.74
C GLU A 120 6.57 -1.36 14.95
N VAL A 121 5.94 -1.43 13.77
CA VAL A 121 6.05 -2.60 12.89
C VAL A 121 7.48 -2.75 12.39
N ILE A 122 8.10 -1.65 11.96
CA ILE A 122 9.47 -1.64 11.45
C ILE A 122 10.46 -2.00 12.57
N ASP A 123 10.30 -1.44 13.76
CA ASP A 123 11.16 -1.70 14.92
C ASP A 123 11.09 -3.17 15.36
N ASN A 124 9.89 -3.76 15.39
CA ASN A 124 9.68 -5.16 15.75
C ASN A 124 10.14 -6.16 14.67
N ALA A 125 10.34 -5.70 13.44
CA ALA A 125 10.81 -6.51 12.31
C ALA A 125 12.33 -6.40 12.06
N SER A 126 13.02 -5.53 12.80
CA SER A 126 14.46 -5.20 12.62
C SER A 126 15.42 -6.21 13.25
#